data_AF-A0A6A1USQ7-F1
#
_entry.id   AF-A0A6A1USQ7-F1
#
_cell.length_a   1.000
_cell.length_b   1.000
_cell.length_c   1.000
_cell.angle_alpha   90.00
_cell.angle_beta   90.00
_cell.angle_gamma   90.00
#
_symmetry.space_group_name_H-M   'P 1'
#
loop_
_entity.id
_entity.type
_entity.pdbx_description
1 polymer ?
#
loop_
_entity_poly.entity_id
_entity_poly.type
_entity_poly.pdbx_seq_one_letter_code
_entity_poly.pdbx_strand_id
1 'polypeptide(L)'
;MRISKSFPSKEAALLKPHPDTTEEQWKELCDLFTCETFMKRSEENKKNRSKLTVNHAAGSRSFQRTRACMKNQENGEINPAELYKKNYTNKDGIWTSEGAREIYERMDALQRQCDLEGKSYTEIEVYSEILGKKSGYVQGLGRVVRDEIEAMRAAREKDLQEFAKKQAEMEATLRDHRKEQQVEQERIRLEQEERMKREHECIRVEHKERMQQEQERTRKGQEHLRAEILK
;
A
#
# COMPACT_ATOMS: atom_id res chain seq x y z
N MET A 1 30.71 -34.30 -15.65
CA MET A 1 32.14 -34.52 -15.37
C MET A 1 32.80 -33.19 -15.05
N ARG A 2 33.58 -33.04 -13.96
CA ARG A 2 34.40 -31.84 -13.75
C ARG A 2 35.84 -32.21 -14.00
N ILE A 3 36.35 -31.87 -15.18
CA ILE A 3 37.72 -32.19 -15.57
C ILE A 3 38.73 -31.68 -14.53
N SER A 4 38.53 -30.46 -14.02
CA SER A 4 39.38 -29.84 -12.99
C SER A 4 39.36 -30.49 -11.60
N LYS A 5 38.40 -31.37 -11.31
CA LYS A 5 38.38 -32.15 -10.06
C LYS A 5 38.84 -33.58 -10.24
N SER A 6 38.67 -34.12 -11.44
CA SER A 6 38.93 -35.53 -11.75
C SER A 6 40.33 -35.75 -12.31
N PHE A 7 40.97 -34.72 -12.86
CA PHE A 7 42.30 -34.80 -13.45
C PHE A 7 43.20 -33.65 -12.98
N PRO A 8 44.51 -33.90 -12.79
CA PRO A 8 45.46 -32.87 -12.36
C PRO A 8 45.80 -31.86 -13.46
N SER A 9 45.66 -32.23 -14.74
CA SER A 9 45.91 -31.35 -15.88
C SER A 9 45.01 -31.71 -17.08
N LYS A 10 44.99 -30.82 -18.08
CA LYS A 10 44.27 -31.04 -19.35
C LYS A 10 44.83 -32.23 -20.11
N GLU A 11 46.15 -32.36 -20.15
CA GLU A 11 46.88 -33.44 -20.82
C GLU A 11 46.53 -34.79 -20.18
N ALA A 12 46.46 -34.83 -18.85
CA ALA A 12 46.03 -36.04 -18.13
C ALA A 12 44.57 -36.41 -18.40
N ALA A 13 43.69 -35.42 -18.65
CA ALA A 13 42.30 -35.66 -19.02
C ALA A 13 42.17 -36.20 -20.45
N LEU A 14 42.95 -35.66 -21.40
CA LEU A 14 42.92 -36.10 -22.81
C LEU A 14 43.29 -37.58 -23.00
N LEU A 15 44.14 -38.13 -22.12
CA LEU A 15 44.51 -39.55 -22.14
C LEU A 15 43.42 -40.50 -21.64
N LYS A 16 42.29 -39.98 -21.12
CA LYS A 16 41.22 -40.76 -20.52
C LYS A 16 39.85 -40.30 -21.03
N PRO A 17 39.55 -40.52 -22.33
CA PRO A 17 38.27 -40.14 -22.92
C PRO A 17 37.10 -40.85 -22.23
N HIS A 18 35.96 -40.16 -22.13
CA HIS A 18 34.74 -40.74 -21.57
C HIS A 18 34.15 -41.77 -22.54
N PRO A 19 33.64 -42.93 -22.06
CA PRO A 19 33.16 -44.01 -22.93
C PRO A 19 32.01 -43.58 -23.87
N ASP A 20 31.23 -42.58 -23.48
CA ASP A 20 30.09 -42.06 -24.27
C ASP A 20 30.46 -40.87 -25.18
N THR A 21 31.74 -40.58 -25.41
CA THR A 21 32.20 -39.45 -26.26
C THR A 21 33.24 -39.89 -27.27
N THR A 22 33.26 -39.28 -28.45
CA THR A 22 34.40 -39.44 -29.39
C THR A 22 35.64 -38.72 -28.86
N GLU A 23 36.82 -39.04 -29.38
CA GLU A 23 38.07 -38.37 -28.99
C GLU A 23 38.03 -36.87 -29.29
N GLU A 24 37.44 -36.47 -30.41
CA GLU A 24 37.28 -35.07 -30.79
C GLU A 24 36.34 -34.34 -29.84
N GLN A 25 35.17 -34.92 -29.53
CA GLN A 25 34.22 -34.36 -28.57
C GLN A 25 34.84 -34.25 -27.18
N TRP A 26 35.60 -35.26 -26.77
CA TRP A 26 36.32 -35.26 -25.50
C TRP A 26 37.36 -34.15 -25.44
N LYS A 27 38.10 -33.94 -26.53
CA LYS A 27 39.08 -32.85 -26.66
C LYS A 27 38.41 -31.49 -26.59
N GLU A 28 37.31 -31.28 -27.30
CA GLU A 28 36.52 -30.04 -27.23
C GLU A 28 36.00 -29.75 -25.82
N LEU A 29 35.54 -30.77 -25.10
CA LEU A 29 35.13 -30.63 -23.69
C LEU A 29 36.33 -30.29 -22.80
N CYS A 30 37.47 -30.95 -22.99
CA CYS A 30 38.72 -30.61 -22.30
C CYS A 30 39.10 -29.14 -22.52
N ASP A 31 39.04 -28.67 -23.77
CA ASP A 31 39.29 -27.28 -24.13
C ASP A 31 38.29 -26.34 -23.44
N LEU A 32 36.99 -26.64 -23.50
CA LEU A 32 35.93 -25.84 -22.87
C LEU A 32 36.09 -25.72 -21.35
N PHE A 33 36.40 -26.82 -20.66
CA PHE A 33 36.49 -26.83 -19.20
C PHE A 33 37.81 -26.27 -18.66
N THR A 34 38.83 -26.13 -19.52
CA THR A 34 40.15 -25.60 -19.15
C THR A 34 40.41 -24.19 -19.70
N CYS A 35 39.53 -23.66 -20.56
CA CYS A 35 39.66 -22.29 -21.05
C CYS A 35 39.49 -21.27 -19.91
N GLU A 36 40.18 -20.14 -20.05
CA GLU A 36 40.25 -19.10 -19.02
C GLU A 36 38.86 -18.55 -18.67
N THR A 37 38.01 -18.32 -19.67
CA THR A 37 36.65 -17.79 -19.49
C THR A 37 35.78 -18.73 -18.67
N PHE A 38 35.87 -20.04 -18.91
CA PHE A 38 35.15 -21.04 -18.13
C PHE A 38 35.68 -21.11 -16.70
N MET A 39 36.99 -21.15 -16.52
CA MET A 39 37.64 -21.24 -15.21
C MET A 39 37.31 -20.02 -14.34
N LYS A 40 37.37 -18.82 -14.91
CA LYS A 40 36.96 -17.58 -14.23
C LYS A 40 35.51 -17.65 -13.75
N ARG A 41 34.58 -18.02 -14.64
CA ARG A 41 33.16 -18.20 -14.31
C ARG A 41 32.94 -19.28 -13.24
N SER A 42 33.71 -20.37 -13.29
CA SER A 42 33.65 -21.47 -12.32
C SER A 42 34.06 -21.02 -10.91
N GLU A 43 35.16 -20.28 -10.79
CA GLU A 43 35.64 -19.72 -9.52
C GLU A 43 34.68 -18.66 -8.97
N GLU A 44 34.14 -17.78 -9.82
CA GLU A 44 33.08 -16.84 -9.43
C GLU A 44 31.84 -17.57 -8.93
N ASN A 45 31.38 -18.61 -9.64
CA ASN A 45 30.24 -19.42 -9.23
C ASN A 45 30.48 -20.15 -7.90
N LYS A 46 31.71 -20.59 -7.64
CA LYS A 46 32.09 -21.21 -6.35
C LYS A 46 31.99 -20.18 -5.21
N LYS A 47 32.53 -18.98 -5.40
CA LYS A 47 32.42 -17.86 -4.44
C LYS A 47 30.97 -17.40 -4.25
N ASN A 48 30.16 -17.43 -5.30
CA ASN A 48 28.74 -17.09 -5.21
C ASN A 48 27.97 -18.17 -4.45
N ARG A 49 28.29 -19.45 -4.68
CA ARG A 49 27.66 -20.57 -3.96
C ARG A 49 28.02 -20.59 -2.49
N SER A 50 29.22 -20.15 -2.10
CA SER A 50 29.58 -20.04 -0.68
C SER A 50 28.84 -18.91 0.06
N LYS A 51 28.24 -17.96 -0.66
CA LYS A 51 27.39 -16.90 -0.08
C LYS A 51 25.93 -17.33 0.08
N LEU A 52 25.54 -18.52 -0.41
CA LEU A 52 24.18 -19.02 -0.28
C LEU A 52 23.94 -19.46 1.17
N THR A 53 23.13 -18.70 1.89
CA THR A 53 22.84 -18.94 3.32
C THR A 53 21.81 -20.04 3.54
N VAL A 54 20.80 -20.11 2.65
CA VAL A 54 19.69 -21.06 2.77
C VAL A 54 19.52 -21.83 1.46
N ASN A 55 19.53 -23.16 1.57
CA ASN A 55 19.26 -24.04 0.43
C ASN A 55 17.75 -24.29 0.30
N HIS A 56 17.27 -24.40 -0.94
CA HIS A 56 15.88 -24.78 -1.22
C HIS A 56 15.76 -26.31 -1.41
N ALA A 57 14.54 -26.83 -1.23
CA ALA A 57 14.16 -28.24 -1.42
C ALA A 57 13.38 -28.50 -2.72
N ALA A 58 13.19 -27.48 -3.58
CA ALA A 58 12.43 -27.61 -4.84
C ALA A 58 13.03 -28.59 -5.88
N GLY A 59 14.25 -29.08 -5.68
CA GLY A 59 14.90 -30.03 -6.60
C GLY A 59 15.09 -29.46 -8.00
N SER A 60 14.70 -30.23 -9.03
CA SER A 60 14.75 -29.81 -10.44
C SER A 60 13.59 -28.89 -10.85
N ARG A 61 12.60 -28.68 -9.97
CA ARG A 61 11.48 -27.78 -10.23
C ARG A 61 11.90 -26.34 -9.95
N SER A 62 11.70 -25.44 -10.92
CA SER A 62 11.95 -24.01 -10.73
C SER A 62 10.90 -23.36 -9.81
N PHE A 63 11.25 -22.28 -9.13
CA PHE A 63 10.32 -21.53 -8.28
C PHE A 63 9.10 -21.03 -9.08
N GLN A 64 9.30 -20.54 -10.30
CA GLN A 64 8.21 -20.12 -11.20
C GLN A 64 7.26 -21.27 -11.52
N ARG A 65 7.78 -22.51 -11.69
CA ARG A 65 6.94 -23.69 -11.91
C ARG A 65 6.17 -24.09 -10.64
N THR A 66 6.80 -24.02 -9.47
CA THR A 66 6.11 -24.24 -8.19
C THR A 66 4.97 -23.26 -8.01
N ARG A 67 5.23 -21.96 -8.22
CA ARG A 67 4.25 -20.87 -8.19
C ARG A 67 3.08 -21.14 -9.13
N ALA A 68 3.34 -21.44 -10.41
CA ALA A 68 2.28 -21.74 -11.38
C ALA A 68 1.44 -22.97 -10.99
N CYS A 69 2.09 -24.03 -10.47
CA CYS A 69 1.37 -25.22 -10.01
C CYS A 69 0.44 -24.93 -8.84
N MET A 70 0.86 -24.11 -7.87
CA MET A 70 0.02 -23.74 -6.72
C MET A 70 -1.17 -22.87 -7.14
N LYS A 71 -0.99 -21.91 -8.06
CA LYS A 71 -2.08 -21.03 -8.53
C LYS A 71 -3.23 -21.83 -9.16
N ASN A 72 -2.87 -22.90 -9.89
CA ASN A 72 -3.85 -23.77 -10.54
C ASN A 72 -4.57 -24.72 -9.57
N GLN A 73 -4.08 -24.89 -8.34
CA GLN A 73 -4.66 -25.77 -7.32
C GLN A 73 -5.53 -25.00 -6.30
N GLU A 74 -5.20 -23.75 -5.98
CA GLU A 74 -5.79 -22.96 -4.88
C GLU A 74 -6.65 -21.77 -5.35
N ASN A 75 -7.49 -21.94 -6.36
CA ASN A 75 -8.45 -20.91 -6.81
C ASN A 75 -7.80 -19.60 -7.31
N GLY A 76 -6.49 -19.58 -7.55
CA GLY A 76 -5.73 -18.45 -8.11
C GLY A 76 -4.96 -17.58 -7.10
N GLU A 77 -5.31 -17.61 -5.82
CA GLU A 77 -4.61 -16.87 -4.77
C GLU A 77 -3.66 -17.79 -3.99
N ILE A 78 -2.37 -17.45 -3.98
CA ILE A 78 -1.37 -18.16 -3.18
C ILE A 78 -0.92 -17.26 -2.05
N ASN A 79 -0.93 -17.79 -0.83
CA ASN A 79 -0.26 -17.16 0.30
C ASN A 79 1.28 -17.15 0.08
N PRO A 80 1.93 -15.97 0.06
CA PRO A 80 3.38 -15.88 -0.20
C PRO A 80 4.25 -16.72 0.74
N ALA A 81 3.92 -16.77 2.03
CA ALA A 81 4.64 -17.60 3.00
C ALA A 81 4.50 -19.10 2.69
N GLU A 82 3.31 -19.57 2.28
CA GLU A 82 3.09 -20.97 1.92
C GLU A 82 3.83 -21.35 0.62
N LEU A 83 3.92 -20.44 -0.35
CA LEU A 83 4.77 -20.64 -1.53
C LEU A 83 6.25 -20.79 -1.13
N TYR A 84 6.72 -19.99 -0.18
CA TYR A 84 8.08 -20.11 0.34
C TYR A 84 8.26 -21.48 0.99
N LYS A 85 7.39 -21.85 1.94
CA LYS A 85 7.42 -23.14 2.63
C LYS A 85 7.51 -24.31 1.63
N LYS A 86 6.68 -24.31 0.59
CA LYS A 86 6.67 -25.35 -0.45
C LYS A 86 8.04 -25.55 -1.13
N ASN A 87 8.82 -24.48 -1.27
CA ASN A 87 10.13 -24.53 -1.91
C ASN A 87 11.27 -24.86 -0.93
N TYR A 88 11.07 -24.70 0.38
CA TYR A 88 12.12 -24.80 1.40
C TYR A 88 11.86 -25.89 2.46
N THR A 89 10.80 -26.69 2.29
CA THR A 89 10.58 -27.94 3.04
C THR A 89 10.69 -29.15 2.12
N ASN A 90 11.10 -30.29 2.68
CA ASN A 90 11.02 -31.57 1.99
C ASN A 90 9.56 -32.10 1.91
N LYS A 91 9.38 -33.34 1.42
CA LYS A 91 8.06 -33.97 1.31
C LYS A 91 7.37 -34.21 2.66
N ASP A 92 8.14 -34.34 3.72
CA ASP A 92 7.67 -34.57 5.10
C ASP A 92 7.41 -33.26 5.86
N GLY A 93 7.57 -32.10 5.20
CA GLY A 93 7.40 -30.79 5.81
C GLY A 93 8.59 -30.33 6.66
N ILE A 94 9.71 -31.05 6.62
CA ILE A 94 10.94 -30.70 7.35
C ILE A 94 11.67 -29.58 6.60
N TRP A 95 11.99 -28.50 7.33
CA TRP A 95 12.76 -27.36 6.82
C TRP A 95 14.17 -27.74 6.41
N THR A 96 14.70 -27.11 5.35
CA THR A 96 16.09 -27.34 4.90
C THR A 96 17.14 -26.79 5.87
N SER A 97 16.78 -25.81 6.69
CA SER A 97 17.63 -25.21 7.72
C SER A 97 16.78 -24.35 8.67
N GLU A 98 17.32 -24.02 9.83
CA GLU A 98 16.69 -23.08 10.76
C GLU A 98 16.47 -21.71 10.11
N GLY A 99 17.46 -21.18 9.39
CA GLY A 99 17.30 -19.91 8.67
C GLY A 99 16.20 -19.92 7.60
N ALA A 100 15.84 -21.09 7.04
CA ALA A 100 14.68 -21.20 6.17
C ALA A 100 13.37 -21.02 6.94
N ARG A 101 13.26 -21.63 8.12
CA ARG A 101 12.10 -21.48 9.00
C ARG A 101 11.95 -20.03 9.46
N GLU A 102 13.02 -19.39 9.89
CA GLU A 102 13.00 -17.97 10.31
C GLU A 102 12.55 -17.03 9.18
N ILE A 103 12.94 -17.31 7.92
CA ILE A 103 12.45 -16.54 6.77
C ILE A 103 10.94 -16.70 6.60
N TYR A 104 10.43 -17.93 6.71
CA TYR A 104 8.99 -18.19 6.64
C TYR A 104 8.24 -17.44 7.74
N GLU A 105 8.71 -17.52 8.99
CA GLU A 105 8.11 -16.83 10.12
C GLU A 105 8.07 -15.31 9.93
N ARG A 106 9.12 -14.72 9.34
CA ARG A 106 9.13 -13.29 8.99
C ARG A 106 8.12 -12.94 7.89
N MET A 107 7.98 -13.77 6.86
CA MET A 107 6.96 -13.56 5.82
C MET A 107 5.56 -13.65 6.42
N ASP A 108 5.31 -14.67 7.24
CA ASP A 108 4.04 -14.91 7.90
C ASP A 108 3.67 -13.80 8.88
N ALA A 109 4.64 -13.28 9.64
CA ALA A 109 4.47 -12.12 10.51
C ALA A 109 4.15 -10.83 9.72
N LEU A 110 4.85 -10.57 8.62
CA LEU A 110 4.60 -9.41 7.76
C LEU A 110 3.17 -9.44 7.21
N GLN A 111 2.71 -10.60 6.75
CA GLN A 111 1.35 -10.79 6.24
C GLN A 111 0.31 -10.49 7.34
N ARG A 112 0.48 -11.05 8.54
CA ARG A 112 -0.44 -10.80 9.67
C ARG A 112 -0.48 -9.33 10.07
N GLN A 113 0.66 -8.63 10.01
CA GLN A 113 0.69 -7.20 10.29
C GLN A 113 -0.13 -6.42 9.27
N CYS A 114 -0.02 -6.75 7.98
CA CYS A 114 -0.84 -6.13 6.94
C CYS A 114 -2.34 -6.38 7.17
N ASP A 115 -2.74 -7.60 7.54
CA ASP A 115 -4.13 -7.94 7.84
C ASP A 115 -4.67 -7.10 9.02
N LEU A 116 -3.89 -6.94 10.10
CA LEU A 116 -4.25 -6.12 11.26
C LEU A 116 -4.38 -4.62 10.92
N GLU A 117 -3.53 -4.13 10.02
CA GLU A 117 -3.54 -2.74 9.55
C GLU A 117 -4.58 -2.50 8.44
N GLY A 118 -5.28 -3.54 7.98
CA GLY A 118 -6.21 -3.46 6.84
C GLY A 118 -5.52 -3.11 5.51
N LYS A 119 -4.22 -3.42 5.38
CA LYS A 119 -3.42 -3.15 4.18
C LYS A 119 -3.38 -4.40 3.30
N SER A 120 -3.56 -4.22 2.00
CA SER A 120 -3.26 -5.27 1.04
C SER A 120 -1.75 -5.41 0.85
N TYR A 121 -1.32 -6.62 0.50
CA TYR A 121 0.05 -6.93 0.12
C TYR A 121 0.05 -7.86 -1.08
N THR A 122 1.17 -7.88 -1.78
CA THR A 122 1.37 -8.74 -2.94
C THR A 122 2.54 -9.69 -2.71
N GLU A 123 2.53 -10.82 -3.42
CA GLU A 123 3.63 -11.80 -3.39
C GLU A 123 4.99 -11.16 -3.66
N ILE A 124 5.06 -10.24 -4.62
CA ILE A 124 6.30 -9.54 -4.98
C ILE A 124 6.77 -8.63 -3.84
N GLU A 125 5.87 -7.93 -3.15
CA GLU A 125 6.22 -7.06 -2.03
C GLU A 125 6.77 -7.86 -0.85
N VAL A 126 6.08 -8.93 -0.45
CA VAL A 126 6.52 -9.80 0.65
C VAL A 126 7.91 -10.38 0.38
N TYR A 127 8.13 -10.96 -0.80
CA TYR A 127 9.44 -11.51 -1.16
C TYR A 127 10.52 -10.44 -1.30
N SER A 128 10.18 -9.27 -1.85
CA SER A 128 11.14 -8.17 -2.01
C SER A 128 11.60 -7.61 -0.67
N GLU A 129 10.70 -7.49 0.30
CA GLU A 129 11.00 -6.98 1.65
C GLU A 129 11.88 -7.96 2.42
N ILE A 130 11.54 -9.26 2.38
CA ILE A 130 12.19 -10.28 3.22
C ILE A 130 13.48 -10.84 2.62
N LEU A 131 13.51 -11.05 1.30
CA LEU A 131 14.62 -11.70 0.59
C LEU A 131 15.40 -10.75 -0.33
N GLY A 132 14.85 -9.58 -0.65
CA GLY A 132 15.48 -8.60 -1.52
C GLY A 132 15.16 -8.76 -3.01
N LYS A 133 15.45 -7.69 -3.76
CA LYS A 133 15.23 -7.60 -5.21
C LYS A 133 16.42 -6.99 -5.93
N LYS A 134 16.52 -7.32 -7.22
CA LYS A 134 17.42 -6.72 -8.22
C LYS A 134 16.60 -6.33 -9.45
N SER A 135 17.19 -5.58 -10.37
CA SER A 135 16.50 -5.16 -11.60
C SER A 135 15.89 -6.35 -12.35
N GLY A 136 14.56 -6.42 -12.41
CA GLY A 136 13.79 -7.51 -13.06
C GLY A 136 13.89 -8.89 -12.38
N TYR A 137 14.37 -8.97 -11.14
CA TYR A 137 14.55 -10.24 -10.44
C TYR A 137 14.24 -10.10 -8.95
N VAL A 138 13.36 -10.95 -8.43
CA VAL A 138 13.04 -11.01 -7.00
C VAL A 138 13.57 -12.32 -6.43
N GLN A 139 14.37 -12.23 -5.36
CA GLN A 139 14.97 -13.41 -4.76
C GLN A 139 13.87 -14.34 -4.25
N GLY A 140 13.93 -15.62 -4.61
CA GLY A 140 12.89 -16.61 -4.27
C GLY A 140 11.71 -16.70 -5.26
N LEU A 141 11.50 -15.69 -6.12
CA LEU A 141 10.46 -15.72 -7.18
C LEU A 141 11.05 -15.87 -8.58
N GLY A 142 12.30 -15.48 -8.78
CA GLY A 142 12.97 -15.53 -10.07
C GLY A 142 12.82 -14.23 -10.86
N ARG A 143 12.83 -14.33 -12.20
CA ARG A 143 12.55 -13.16 -13.05
C ARG A 143 11.08 -12.80 -12.92
N VAL A 144 10.84 -11.55 -12.59
CA VAL A 144 9.51 -10.96 -12.58
C VAL A 144 9.41 -10.09 -13.82
N VAL A 145 8.36 -10.29 -14.61
CA VAL A 145 8.16 -9.55 -15.86
C VAL A 145 7.89 -8.09 -15.50
N ARG A 146 8.54 -7.16 -16.21
CA ARG A 146 8.39 -5.71 -15.98
C ARG A 146 6.92 -5.29 -16.00
N ASP A 147 6.17 -5.84 -16.95
CA ASP A 147 4.75 -5.57 -17.14
C ASP A 147 3.89 -5.99 -15.93
N GLU A 148 4.26 -7.08 -15.24
CA GLU A 148 3.59 -7.50 -13.99
C GLU A 148 3.77 -6.45 -12.89
N ILE A 149 4.99 -5.91 -12.77
CA ILE A 149 5.32 -4.85 -11.81
C ILE A 149 4.61 -3.54 -12.16
N GLU A 150 4.60 -3.16 -13.44
CA GLU A 150 3.98 -1.92 -13.92
C GLU A 150 2.45 -1.97 -13.79
N ALA A 151 1.83 -3.10 -14.13
CA ALA A 151 0.39 -3.30 -13.96
C ALA A 151 -0.04 -3.19 -12.49
N MET A 152 0.71 -3.81 -11.58
CA MET A 152 0.43 -3.73 -10.14
C MET A 152 0.60 -2.30 -9.59
N ARG A 153 1.64 -1.58 -10.04
CA ARG A 153 1.81 -0.16 -9.69
C ARG A 153 0.67 0.70 -10.18
N ALA A 154 0.24 0.50 -11.43
CA ALA A 154 -0.86 1.26 -12.01
C ALA A 154 -2.20 0.99 -11.28
N ALA A 155 -2.48 -0.26 -10.92
CA ALA A 155 -3.66 -0.62 -10.14
C ALA A 155 -3.64 0.07 -8.76
N ARG A 156 -2.50 -0.01 -8.05
CA ARG A 156 -2.32 0.63 -6.74
C ARG A 156 -2.47 2.15 -6.80
N GLU A 157 -1.87 2.78 -7.80
CA GLU A 157 -1.99 4.24 -8.02
C GLU A 157 -3.45 4.64 -8.23
N LYS A 158 -4.21 3.84 -8.99
CA LYS A 158 -5.64 4.08 -9.20
C LYS A 158 -6.42 3.97 -7.88
N ASP A 159 -6.16 2.96 -7.07
CA ASP A 159 -6.82 2.77 -5.77
C ASP A 159 -6.53 3.93 -4.81
N LEU A 160 -5.27 4.40 -4.78
CA LEU A 160 -4.86 5.58 -4.02
C LEU A 160 -5.57 6.85 -4.49
N GLN A 161 -5.67 7.06 -5.80
CA GLN A 161 -6.39 8.20 -6.38
C GLN A 161 -7.89 8.14 -6.04
N GLU A 162 -8.50 6.96 -6.09
CA GLU A 162 -9.92 6.79 -5.75
C GLU A 162 -10.17 7.06 -4.26
N PHE A 163 -9.27 6.60 -3.38
CA PHE A 163 -9.35 6.89 -1.95
C PHE A 163 -9.20 8.40 -1.67
N ALA A 164 -8.20 9.04 -2.28
CA ALA A 164 -7.98 10.48 -2.15
C ALA A 164 -9.20 11.29 -2.66
N LYS A 165 -9.82 10.85 -3.77
CA LYS A 165 -11.05 11.44 -4.29
C LYS A 165 -12.21 11.32 -3.30
N LYS A 166 -12.44 10.13 -2.73
CA LYS A 166 -13.48 9.91 -1.72
C LYS A 166 -13.25 10.75 -0.45
N GLN A 167 -12.00 10.89 -0.02
CA GLN A 167 -11.66 11.80 1.09
C GLN A 167 -11.98 13.26 0.74
N ALA A 168 -11.59 13.73 -0.44
CA ALA A 168 -11.84 15.10 -0.87
C ALA A 168 -13.34 15.41 -1.02
N GLU A 169 -14.13 14.47 -1.56
CA GLU A 169 -15.59 14.58 -1.65
C GLU A 169 -16.22 14.67 -0.25
N MET A 170 -15.83 13.80 0.67
CA MET A 170 -16.31 13.84 2.07
C MET A 170 -15.97 15.17 2.75
N GLU A 171 -14.74 15.67 2.58
CA GLU A 171 -14.31 16.96 3.13
C GLU A 171 -15.07 18.14 2.51
N ALA A 172 -15.40 18.07 1.22
CA ALA A 172 -16.24 19.07 0.55
C ALA A 172 -17.66 19.09 1.14
N THR A 173 -18.30 17.93 1.29
CA THR A 173 -19.64 17.83 1.91
C THR A 173 -19.67 18.38 3.33
N LEU A 174 -18.65 18.07 4.14
CA LEU A 174 -18.52 18.61 5.49
C LEU A 174 -18.34 20.14 5.50
N ARG A 175 -17.59 20.69 4.54
CA ARG A 175 -17.42 22.15 4.39
C ARG A 175 -18.72 22.83 4.00
N ASP A 176 -19.48 22.26 3.08
CA ASP A 176 -20.76 22.82 2.64
C ASP A 176 -21.78 22.81 3.78
N HIS A 177 -21.92 21.70 4.50
CA HIS A 177 -22.80 21.63 5.66
C HIS A 177 -22.41 22.65 6.75
N ARG A 178 -21.10 22.87 6.96
CA ARG A 178 -20.62 23.89 7.91
C ARG A 178 -20.96 25.31 7.47
N LYS A 179 -20.89 25.62 6.17
CA LYS A 179 -21.29 26.92 5.63
C LYS A 179 -22.80 27.13 5.72
N GLU A 180 -23.59 26.11 5.41
CA GLU A 180 -25.05 26.16 5.57
C GLU A 180 -25.45 26.46 7.01
N GLN A 181 -24.82 25.79 7.99
CA GLN A 181 -25.05 26.08 9.41
C GLN A 181 -24.66 27.53 9.78
N GLN A 182 -23.58 28.08 9.23
CA GLN A 182 -23.19 29.47 9.47
C GLN A 182 -24.20 30.46 8.90
N VAL A 183 -24.66 30.25 7.67
CA VAL A 183 -25.69 31.09 7.03
C VAL A 183 -27.00 31.03 7.81
N GLU A 184 -27.40 29.84 8.27
CA GLU A 184 -28.59 29.66 9.11
C GLU A 184 -28.48 30.43 10.43
N GLN A 185 -27.35 30.31 11.13
CA GLN A 185 -27.10 31.05 12.37
C GLN A 185 -27.11 32.57 12.17
N GLU A 186 -26.52 33.05 11.08
CA GLU A 186 -26.51 34.48 10.76
C GLU A 186 -27.91 34.99 10.40
N ARG A 187 -28.72 34.19 9.67
CA ARG A 187 -30.12 34.51 9.39
C ARG A 187 -30.93 34.65 10.67
N ILE A 188 -30.83 33.67 11.57
CA ILE A 188 -31.51 33.71 12.87
C ILE A 188 -31.09 34.94 13.67
N ARG A 189 -29.80 35.27 13.68
CA ARG A 189 -29.28 36.46 14.37
C ARG A 189 -29.86 37.75 13.80
N LEU A 190 -29.85 37.93 12.48
CA LEU A 190 -30.41 39.13 11.84
C LEU A 190 -31.91 39.27 12.10
N GLU A 191 -32.64 38.15 12.07
CA GLU A 191 -34.08 38.13 12.35
C GLU A 191 -34.39 38.53 13.81
N GLN A 192 -33.57 38.08 14.77
CA GLN A 192 -33.64 38.53 16.15
C GLN A 192 -33.31 40.02 16.30
N GLU A 193 -32.26 40.52 15.65
CA GLU A 193 -31.90 41.95 15.69
C GLU A 193 -33.02 42.83 15.11
N GLU A 194 -33.63 42.43 13.99
CA GLU A 194 -34.77 43.15 13.39
C GLU A 194 -36.01 43.09 14.28
N ARG A 195 -36.30 41.95 14.91
CA ARG A 195 -37.39 41.82 15.89
C ARG A 195 -37.19 42.79 17.06
N MET A 196 -35.98 42.86 17.61
CA MET A 196 -35.63 43.79 18.69
C MET A 196 -35.76 45.27 18.26
N LYS A 197 -35.37 45.61 17.02
CA LYS A 197 -35.57 46.97 16.49
C LYS A 197 -37.05 47.33 16.38
N ARG A 198 -37.88 46.41 15.87
CA ARG A 198 -39.34 46.63 15.75
C ARG A 198 -39.99 46.81 17.11
N GLU A 199 -39.58 46.03 18.11
CA GLU A 199 -40.08 46.17 19.49
C GLU A 199 -39.67 47.53 20.08
N HIS A 200 -38.41 47.96 19.94
CA HIS A 200 -37.97 49.28 20.39
C HIS A 200 -38.70 50.43 19.67
N GLU A 201 -38.92 50.30 18.35
CA GLU A 201 -39.66 51.26 17.53
C GLU A 201 -41.12 51.39 18.02
N CYS A 202 -41.79 50.26 18.26
CA CYS A 202 -43.16 50.20 18.78
C CYS A 202 -43.27 50.92 20.13
N ILE A 203 -42.38 50.58 21.08
CA ILE A 203 -42.34 51.21 22.40
C ILE A 203 -42.12 52.73 22.28
N ARG A 204 -41.24 53.17 21.36
CA ARG A 204 -40.97 54.59 21.12
C ARG A 204 -42.21 55.33 20.59
N VAL A 205 -42.95 54.73 19.67
CA VAL A 205 -44.19 55.29 19.12
C VAL A 205 -45.26 55.36 20.20
N GLU A 206 -45.52 54.27 20.93
CA GLU A 206 -46.49 54.24 22.03
C GLU A 206 -46.18 55.27 23.11
N HIS A 207 -44.89 55.45 23.45
CA HIS A 207 -44.48 56.45 24.42
C HIS A 207 -44.80 57.87 23.92
N LYS A 208 -44.52 58.15 22.64
CA LYS A 208 -44.81 59.45 22.03
C LYS A 208 -46.30 59.74 21.96
N GLU A 209 -47.13 58.74 21.63
CA GLU A 209 -48.59 58.86 21.63
C GLU A 209 -49.15 59.10 23.04
N ARG A 210 -48.63 58.39 24.05
CA ARG A 210 -48.99 58.64 25.46
C ARG A 210 -48.72 60.08 25.87
N MET A 211 -47.54 60.62 25.54
CA MET A 211 -47.18 62.01 25.83
C MET A 211 -48.11 63.01 25.13
N GLN A 212 -48.49 62.74 23.87
CA GLN A 212 -49.43 63.60 23.14
C GLN A 212 -50.83 63.56 23.74
N GLN A 213 -51.35 62.38 24.09
CA GLN A 213 -52.64 62.24 24.76
C GLN A 213 -52.66 62.97 26.11
N GLU A 214 -51.56 62.90 26.86
CA GLU A 214 -51.43 63.60 28.13
C GLU A 214 -51.42 65.12 27.94
N GLN A 215 -50.64 65.65 26.99
CA GLN A 215 -50.65 67.07 26.64
C GLN A 215 -52.04 67.54 26.20
N GLU A 216 -52.76 66.75 25.40
CA GLU A 216 -54.09 67.11 24.94
C GLU A 216 -55.13 67.06 26.07
N ARG A 217 -55.02 66.10 27.00
CA ARG A 217 -55.83 66.07 28.24
C ARG A 217 -55.58 67.30 29.09
N THR A 218 -54.31 67.68 29.31
CA THR A 218 -53.95 68.89 30.06
C THR A 218 -54.50 70.14 29.38
N ARG A 219 -54.40 70.26 28.06
CA ARG A 219 -54.92 71.39 27.29
C ARG A 219 -56.45 71.51 27.44
N LYS A 220 -57.19 70.41 27.24
CA LYS A 220 -58.64 70.35 27.40
C LYS A 220 -59.06 70.68 28.85
N GLY A 221 -58.32 70.21 29.85
CA GLY A 221 -58.55 70.55 31.25
C GLY A 221 -58.36 72.04 31.54
N GLN A 222 -57.32 72.67 30.98
CA GLN A 222 -57.10 74.12 31.09
C GLN A 222 -58.18 74.94 30.37
N GLU A 223 -58.64 74.49 29.20
CA GLU A 223 -59.75 75.11 28.46
C GLU A 223 -61.07 75.02 29.26
N HIS A 224 -61.37 73.88 29.88
CA HIS A 224 -62.55 73.69 30.73
C HIS A 224 -62.52 74.62 31.95
N LEU A 225 -61.39 74.66 32.67
CA LEU A 225 -61.22 75.51 33.85
C LEU A 225 -61.35 77.01 33.48
N ARG A 226 -60.82 77.42 32.31
CA ARG A 226 -61.01 78.78 31.78
C ARG A 226 -62.48 79.07 31.48
N ALA A 227 -63.22 78.11 30.91
CA ALA A 227 -64.63 78.27 30.60
C ALA A 227 -65.51 78.37 31.85
N GLU A 228 -65.15 77.70 32.95
CA GLU A 228 -65.84 77.81 34.24
C GLU A 228 -65.60 79.14 34.95
N ILE A 229 -64.40 79.72 34.84
CA ILE A 229 -64.06 81.02 35.45
C ILE A 229 -64.74 82.20 34.73
N LEU A 230 -65.16 82.02 33.47
CA LEU A 230 -65.80 83.05 32.64
C LEU A 230 -67.34 83.06 32.71
N LYS A 231 -67.96 82.20 33.52
CA LYS A 231 -69.39 82.23 33.87
C LYS A 231 -69.62 82.92 35.21
#